data_AF-A0A5J4PLB9-F1
#
_entry.id   AF-A0A5J4PLB9-F1
#
_cell.length_a   1.000
_cell.length_b   1.000
_cell.length_c   1.000
_cell.angle_alpha   90.00
_cell.angle_beta   90.00
_cell.angle_gamma   90.00
#
_symmetry.space_group_name_H-M   'P 1'
#
loop_
_entity.id
_entity.type
_entity.pdbx_description
1 polymer ?
#
loop_
_entity_poly.entity_id
_entity_poly.type
_entity_poly.pdbx_seq_one_letter_code
_entity_poly.pdbx_strand_id
1 'polypeptide(L)' 'MNLLDVIEDRHGKKSTLITSQIPIEDWYDIIGEKTIADAVLDRIVHQALRVELFGDSLRKTKSKRMCIFVNNKFV' A
#
# COMPACT_ATOMS: atom_id res chain seq x y z
N MET A 1 -19.94 2.58 3.72
CA MET A 1 -18.96 2.27 2.67
C MET A 1 -17.82 1.51 3.31
N ASN A 2 -17.77 0.22 3.07
CA ASN A 2 -16.66 -0.64 3.45
C ASN A 2 -15.68 -0.74 2.27
N LEU A 3 -14.45 -1.21 2.52
CA LEU A 3 -13.42 -1.36 1.49
C LEU A 3 -13.92 -2.22 0.31
N LEU A 4 -14.70 -3.26 0.60
CA LEU A 4 -15.30 -4.16 -0.38
C LEU A 4 -16.20 -3.42 -1.39
N ASP A 5 -17.06 -2.50 -0.93
CA ASP A 5 -17.99 -1.76 -1.79
C ASP A 5 -17.24 -0.95 -2.87
N VAL A 6 -16.11 -0.34 -2.49
CA VAL A 6 -15.27 0.44 -3.39
C VAL A 6 -14.56 -0.45 -4.41
N ILE A 7 -14.11 -1.62 -3.99
CA ILE A 7 -13.48 -2.60 -4.87
C ILE A 7 -14.50 -3.12 -5.88
N GLU A 8 -15.70 -3.47 -5.44
CA GLU A 8 -16.77 -3.98 -6.30
C GLU A 8 -17.19 -2.97 -7.36
N ASP A 9 -17.36 -1.69 -7.00
CA ASP A 9 -17.73 -0.69 -7.99
C ASP A 9 -16.64 -0.47 -9.07
N ARG A 10 -15.37 -0.63 -8.70
CA ARG A 10 -14.22 -0.40 -9.59
C ARG A 10 -13.81 -1.62 -10.40
N HIS A 11 -14.10 -2.82 -9.92
CA HIS A 11 -13.71 -4.08 -10.54
C HIS A 11 -14.16 -4.14 -12.01
N GLY A 12 -13.23 -4.41 -12.92
CA GLY A 12 -13.49 -4.49 -14.37
C GLY A 12 -13.85 -3.17 -15.07
N LYS A 13 -13.99 -2.04 -14.35
CA LYS A 13 -14.37 -0.75 -14.94
C LYS A 13 -13.21 0.24 -15.04
N LYS A 14 -12.33 0.30 -14.03
CA LYS A 14 -11.23 1.27 -13.95
C LYS A 14 -9.99 0.67 -13.28
N SER A 15 -8.81 1.08 -13.73
CA SER A 15 -7.55 0.69 -13.10
C SER A 15 -7.46 1.20 -11.67
N THR A 16 -7.03 0.36 -10.74
CA THR A 16 -6.93 0.69 -9.31
C THR A 16 -5.50 0.42 -8.83
N LEU A 17 -4.88 1.42 -8.20
CA LEU A 17 -3.57 1.27 -7.57
C LEU A 17 -3.77 1.12 -6.05
N ILE A 18 -3.20 0.07 -5.48
CA ILE A 18 -3.25 -0.21 -4.05
C ILE A 18 -1.81 -0.31 -3.54
N THR A 19 -1.54 0.31 -2.41
CA THR A 19 -0.25 0.22 -1.72
C THR A 19 -0.49 -0.33 -0.31
N SER A 20 0.34 -1.28 0.09
CA SER A 20 0.31 -1.84 1.45
C SER A 20 1.72 -1.95 1.99
N GLN A 21 1.85 -1.83 3.31
CA GLN A 21 3.10 -2.10 4.02
C GLN A 21 3.29 -3.59 4.31
N ILE A 22 2.26 -4.39 4.07
CA ILE A 22 2.18 -5.80 4.43
C ILE A 22 2.11 -6.61 3.13
N PRO A 23 2.88 -7.71 3.00
CA PRO A 23 2.84 -8.56 1.82
C PRO A 23 1.46 -9.19 1.64
N ILE A 24 1.10 -9.50 0.39
CA ILE A 24 -0.24 -9.98 0.01
C ILE A 24 -0.59 -11.31 0.70
N GLU A 25 0.40 -12.14 1.00
CA GLU A 25 0.22 -13.42 1.71
C GLU A 25 -0.41 -13.25 3.10
N ASP A 26 -0.08 -12.19 3.81
CA ASP A 26 -0.60 -11.92 5.15
C ASP A 26 -1.98 -11.23 5.13
N TRP A 27 -2.46 -10.79 3.96
CA TRP A 27 -3.75 -10.08 3.88
C TRP A 27 -4.92 -10.97 4.26
N TYR A 28 -4.82 -12.27 3.98
CA TYR A 28 -5.86 -13.23 4.32
C TYR A 28 -6.14 -13.22 5.83
N ASP A 29 -5.07 -13.22 6.64
CA ASP A 29 -5.17 -13.25 8.10
C ASP A 29 -5.62 -11.91 8.69
N ILE A 30 -5.27 -10.79 8.04
CA ILE A 30 -5.60 -9.43 8.52
C ILE A 30 -7.07 -9.08 8.32
N ILE A 31 -7.67 -9.53 7.21
CA ILE A 31 -9.08 -9.28 6.93
C ILE A 31 -9.96 -10.05 7.93
N GLY A 32 -9.47 -11.17 8.46
CA GLY A 32 -10.08 -11.94 9.55
C GLY A 32 -11.31 -12.75 9.15
N GLU A 33 -12.18 -12.22 8.29
CA GLU A 33 -13.33 -12.92 7.75
C GLU A 33 -12.97 -13.61 6.43
N LYS A 34 -12.90 -14.95 6.44
CA LYS A 34 -12.48 -15.78 5.29
C LYS A 34 -13.26 -15.47 4.00
N THR A 35 -14.57 -15.32 4.10
CA THR A 35 -15.47 -15.01 2.97
C THR A 35 -15.15 -13.69 2.31
N ILE A 36 -14.84 -12.66 3.11
CA ILE A 36 -14.45 -11.35 2.59
C ILE A 36 -13.03 -11.41 2.03
N ALA A 37 -12.11 -12.08 2.72
CA ALA A 37 -10.72 -12.23 2.28
C ALA A 37 -10.65 -12.89 0.90
N ASP A 38 -11.35 -14.00 0.69
CA ASP A 38 -11.43 -14.67 -0.61
C ASP A 38 -11.99 -13.75 -1.69
N ALA A 39 -13.09 -13.05 -1.42
CA ALA A 39 -13.73 -12.15 -2.38
C ALA A 39 -12.87 -10.92 -2.75
N VAL A 40 -12.10 -10.40 -1.80
CA VAL A 40 -11.17 -9.27 -2.01
C VAL A 40 -9.96 -9.73 -2.82
N LEU A 41 -9.36 -10.87 -2.46
CA LEU A 41 -8.18 -11.41 -3.12
C LEU A 41 -8.51 -11.83 -4.57
N ASP A 42 -9.66 -12.46 -4.79
CA ASP A 42 -10.09 -12.85 -6.14
C ASP A 42 -10.26 -11.63 -7.07
N ARG A 43 -10.83 -10.53 -6.56
CA ARG A 43 -11.09 -9.33 -7.37
C ARG A 43 -9.88 -8.42 -7.56
N ILE A 44 -8.99 -8.33 -6.57
CA ILE A 44 -7.81 -7.46 -6.65
C ILE A 44 -6.61 -8.24 -7.17
N VAL A 45 -6.25 -9.33 -6.50
CA VAL A 45 -4.94 -9.97 -6.68
C VAL A 45 -4.90 -10.76 -7.98
N HIS A 46 -6.01 -11.39 -8.38
CA HIS A 46 -6.05 -12.22 -9.58
C HIS A 46 -5.67 -11.48 -10.87
N GLN A 47 -5.99 -10.18 -10.96
CA GLN A 47 -5.69 -9.33 -12.12
C GLN A 47 -4.61 -8.26 -11.85
N ALA A 48 -3.98 -8.27 -10.68
CA ALA A 48 -3.04 -7.23 -10.30
C ALA A 48 -1.64 -7.45 -10.89
N LEU A 49 -0.99 -6.33 -11.25
CA LEU A 49 0.45 -6.27 -11.40
C LEU A 49 1.09 -6.05 -10.03
N ARG A 50 1.84 -7.03 -9.52
CA ARG A 50 2.56 -6.93 -8.24
C ARG A 50 3.92 -6.25 -8.44
N VAL A 51 4.15 -5.18 -7.68
CA VAL A 51 5.44 -4.49 -7.61
C VAL A 51 5.87 -4.43 -6.16
N GLU A 52 6.96 -5.13 -5.82
CA GLU A 52 7.54 -5.07 -4.49
C GLU A 52 8.56 -3.95 -4.41
N LEU A 53 8.38 -3.09 -3.41
CA LEU A 53 9.24 -1.94 -3.20
C LEU A 53 10.24 -2.28 -2.09
N PHE A 54 11.52 -2.10 -2.39
CA PHE A 54 12.63 -2.33 -1.47
C PHE A 54 13.37 -1.02 -1.19
N GLY A 55 14.00 -0.95 -0.01
CA GLY A 55 14.90 0.14 0.36
C GLY A 55 14.44 0.94 1.58
N ASP A 56 15.30 1.88 1.99
CA ASP A 56 15.05 2.72 3.16
C ASP A 56 13.95 3.74 2.92
N SER A 57 13.27 4.12 4.01
CA SER A 57 12.26 5.17 3.96
C SER A 57 12.85 6.48 3.43
N LEU A 58 12.29 6.98 2.33
CA LEU A 58 12.65 8.28 1.76
C LEU A 58 12.46 9.44 2.75
N ARG A 59 11.63 9.26 3.80
CA ARG A 59 11.48 10.24 4.89
C ARG A 59 12.79 10.42 5.68
N LYS A 60 13.52 9.34 5.94
CA LYS A 60 14.85 9.40 6.59
C LYS A 60 15.84 10.17 5.73
N THR A 61 15.83 9.93 4.42
CA THR A 61 16.70 10.62 3.46
C THR A 61 16.39 12.13 3.35
N LYS A 62 15.11 12.51 3.41
CA LYS A 62 14.71 13.93 3.46
C LYS A 62 15.07 14.59 4.78
N SER A 63 14.86 13.91 5.91
CA SER A 63 15.24 14.43 7.24
C SER A 63 16.75 14.60 7.37
N LYS A 64 17.55 13.67 6.84
CA LYS A 64 19.01 13.78 6.80
C LYS A 64 19.47 14.97 5.94
N ARG A 65 18.86 15.18 4.76
CA ARG A 65 19.11 16.40 3.95
C ARG A 65 18.71 17.67 4.70
N MET A 66 17.55 17.69 5.36
CA MET A 66 17.05 18.85 6.09
C MET A 66 17.91 19.21 7.31
N CYS A 67 18.35 18.24 8.11
CA CYS A 67 19.24 18.47 9.25
C CYS A 67 20.61 19.04 8.83
N ILE A 68 21.12 18.70 7.63
CA ILE A 68 22.34 19.32 7.11
C ILE A 68 22.12 20.81 6.84
N PHE A 69 20.94 21.21 6.34
CA PHE A 69 20.59 22.64 6.16
C PHE A 69 20.23 23.35 7.47
N VAL A 70 19.76 22.64 8.50
CA VAL A 70 19.48 23.24 9.83
C VAL A 70 20.78 23.48 10.62
N ASN A 71 21.87 22.75 10.33
CA ASN A 71 23.17 22.93 10.96
C ASN A 71 24.06 24.02 10.34
N ASN A 72 23.52 24.90 9.49
CA ASN A 72 24.25 26.09 9.04
C ASN A 72 23.42 27.37 9.20
N LYS A 73 22.90 27.60 10.41
CA LYS A 73 22.42 28.90 10.83
C LYS A 73 23.57 29.62 11.55
N PHE A 74 24.19 30.56 10.82
CA PHE A 74 24.92 31.73 11.33
C PHE A 74 25.90 31.47 12.49
N VAL A 75 27.17 31.26 12.11
CA VAL A 75 28.28 32.07 12.65
C VAL A 75 28.96 32.77 11.49
#